data_AF-A0A2K3JAQ3-F1
#
_entry.id   AF-A0A2K3JAQ3-F1
#
_cell.length_a   1.000
_cell.length_b   1.000
_cell.length_c   1.000
_cell.angle_alpha   90.00
_cell.angle_beta   90.00
_cell.angle_gamma   90.00
#
_symmetry.space_group_name_H-M   'P 1'
#
loop_
_entity.id
_entity.type
_entity.pdbx_description
1 polymer ?
#
loop_
_entity_poly.entity_id
_entity_poly.type
_entity_poly.pdbx_seq_one_letter_code
_entity_poly.pdbx_strand_id
1 'polypeptide(L)'
;MKNYKYFNLVKLHDMKKTIITILTVLFVVLSYTSISVSSNHLLGSNEPSLENNNLWAVLITVGEPKLDDKNAGDLYNILLNNGWPESNIYYLRENEATKEAILSISDWLNVHGVQENDLVLFYFSMHGGKKDDVPPLDEPDGMDEFIVPYKNDEKGENILDEELTPMFEAINTEKLVIIFESCYSGGMIDGANDLKKTGRIVITSTNVNESSYPYSLFFSKKGFLFAYYLIKGLDGRADKNNDGFISAEESYEYTKIYTIKKSTIYAYLLFIFHKTLLNHIQHPQIYDGWPSEENNEEQLKLIAIS
;
A
#
# COMPACT_ATOMS: atom_id res chain seq x y z
N MET A 1 -47.89 -33.98 -11.90
CA MET A 1 -48.04 -32.80 -11.03
C MET A 1 -47.25 -32.84 -9.70
N LYS A 2 -46.75 -33.98 -9.18
CA LYS A 2 -46.00 -34.01 -7.90
C LYS A 2 -44.56 -33.45 -7.96
N ASN A 3 -43.87 -33.54 -9.09
CA ASN A 3 -42.45 -33.16 -9.20
C ASN A 3 -42.19 -31.64 -9.21
N TYR A 4 -43.12 -30.84 -9.72
CA TYR A 4 -42.99 -29.36 -9.72
C TYR A 4 -43.06 -28.76 -8.31
N LYS A 5 -43.87 -29.35 -7.42
CA LYS A 5 -44.02 -28.87 -6.04
C LYS A 5 -42.76 -29.16 -5.20
N TYR A 6 -42.13 -30.31 -5.43
CA TYR A 6 -40.89 -30.70 -4.76
C TYR A 6 -39.69 -29.83 -5.19
N PHE A 7 -39.57 -29.54 -6.49
CA PHE A 7 -38.50 -28.68 -7.02
C PHE A 7 -38.56 -27.24 -6.48
N ASN A 8 -39.77 -26.67 -6.35
CA ASN A 8 -39.97 -25.35 -5.76
C ASN A 8 -39.69 -25.32 -4.25
N LEU A 9 -40.00 -26.40 -3.52
CA LEU A 9 -39.71 -26.50 -2.08
C LEU A 9 -38.22 -26.60 -1.79
N VAL A 10 -37.46 -27.34 -2.61
CA VAL A 10 -36.00 -27.43 -2.50
C VAL A 10 -35.35 -26.06 -2.77
N LYS A 11 -35.74 -25.37 -3.86
CA LYS A 11 -35.26 -24.00 -4.14
C LYS A 11 -35.59 -23.00 -3.03
N LEU A 12 -36.79 -23.07 -2.44
CA LEU A 12 -37.17 -22.22 -1.30
C LEU A 12 -36.38 -22.56 -0.03
N HIS A 13 -36.06 -23.83 0.19
CA HIS A 13 -35.26 -24.26 1.34
C HIS A 13 -33.81 -23.78 1.22
N ASP A 14 -33.21 -23.90 0.04
CA ASP A 14 -31.86 -23.42 -0.24
C ASP A 14 -31.80 -21.89 -0.16
N MET A 15 -32.78 -21.18 -0.71
CA MET A 15 -32.87 -19.72 -0.60
C MET A 15 -33.02 -19.25 0.86
N LYS A 16 -33.79 -19.97 1.69
CA LYS A 16 -33.89 -19.68 3.13
C LYS A 16 -32.57 -19.92 3.86
N LYS A 17 -31.83 -20.98 3.55
CA LYS A 17 -30.49 -21.22 4.10
C LYS A 17 -29.54 -20.09 3.72
N THR A 18 -29.53 -19.66 2.46
CA THR A 18 -28.70 -18.55 2.00
C THR A 18 -29.05 -17.24 2.72
N ILE A 19 -30.34 -16.92 2.88
CA ILE A 19 -30.78 -15.72 3.61
C ILE A 19 -30.38 -15.79 5.09
N ILE A 20 -30.54 -16.94 5.74
CA ILE A 20 -30.13 -17.13 7.14
C ILE A 20 -28.61 -16.96 7.28
N THR A 21 -27.82 -17.55 6.39
CA THR A 21 -26.36 -17.38 6.40
C THR A 21 -25.96 -15.91 6.20
N ILE A 22 -26.58 -15.21 5.26
CA ILE A 22 -26.34 -13.76 5.03
C ILE A 22 -26.66 -12.95 6.29
N LEU A 23 -27.81 -13.19 6.92
CA LEU A 23 -28.22 -12.50 8.14
C LEU A 23 -27.28 -12.81 9.32
N THR A 24 -26.79 -14.04 9.41
CA THR A 24 -25.86 -14.45 10.48
C THR A 24 -24.50 -13.78 10.31
N VAL A 25 -23.99 -13.69 9.08
CA VAL A 25 -22.74 -12.98 8.76
C VAL A 25 -22.88 -11.48 9.00
N LEU A 26 -23.99 -10.87 8.56
CA LEU A 26 -24.29 -9.45 8.85
C LEU A 26 -24.35 -9.19 10.36
N PHE A 27 -24.96 -10.07 11.14
CA PHE A 27 -25.05 -9.96 12.60
C PHE A 27 -23.69 -10.12 13.29
N VAL A 28 -22.84 -11.03 12.81
CA VAL A 28 -21.46 -11.17 13.30
C VAL A 28 -20.63 -9.92 12.94
N VAL A 29 -20.75 -9.40 11.72
CA VAL A 29 -20.03 -8.18 11.29
C VAL A 29 -20.47 -6.94 12.07
N LEU A 30 -21.76 -6.84 12.43
CA LEU A 30 -22.31 -5.74 13.22
C LEU A 30 -22.03 -5.85 14.73
N SER A 31 -21.73 -7.05 15.26
CA SER A 31 -21.43 -7.23 16.69
C SER A 31 -19.97 -6.95 17.05
N TYR A 32 -19.08 -6.78 16.07
CA TYR A 32 -17.67 -6.40 16.30
C TYR A 32 -17.42 -4.89 16.40
N THR A 33 -18.45 -4.05 16.39
CA THR A 33 -18.29 -2.60 16.61
C THR A 33 -18.55 -2.23 18.06
N SER A 34 -17.65 -2.60 18.98
CA SER A 34 -17.49 -1.98 20.32
C SER A 34 -16.33 -2.65 21.06
N ILE A 35 -15.10 -2.30 20.73
CA ILE A 35 -13.97 -2.49 21.66
C ILE A 35 -13.46 -1.08 21.95
N SER A 36 -13.88 -0.53 23.09
CA SER A 36 -13.25 0.64 23.68
C SER A 36 -11.98 0.17 24.38
N VAL A 37 -10.83 0.50 23.82
CA VAL A 37 -9.54 0.35 24.52
C VAL A 37 -9.41 1.57 25.44
N SER A 38 -9.30 1.34 26.76
CA SER A 38 -8.92 2.40 27.70
C SER A 38 -7.40 2.54 27.70
N SER A 39 -6.88 3.71 27.35
CA SER A 39 -5.47 4.03 27.45
C SER A 39 -5.11 4.48 28.87
N ASN A 40 -4.02 3.94 29.40
CA ASN A 40 -3.30 4.55 30.52
C ASN A 40 -2.22 5.45 29.93
N HIS A 41 -2.33 6.74 30.21
CA HIS A 41 -1.42 7.78 29.79
C HIS A 41 -0.12 7.69 30.60
N LEU A 42 1.00 7.39 29.94
CA LEU A 42 2.34 7.59 30.47
C LEU A 42 3.01 8.69 29.67
N LEU A 43 3.32 9.79 30.36
CA LEU A 43 4.12 10.89 29.80
C LEU A 43 5.60 10.49 29.80
N GLY A 44 6.24 10.74 28.66
CA GLY A 44 7.64 11.17 28.61
C GLY A 44 8.60 10.15 28.03
N SER A 45 8.88 10.31 26.74
CA SER A 45 10.23 10.14 26.19
C SER A 45 10.49 11.31 25.24
N ASN A 46 11.73 11.80 25.24
CA ASN A 46 12.22 12.84 24.33
C ASN A 46 12.38 12.25 22.92
N GLU A 47 11.25 11.94 22.29
CA GLU A 47 11.19 11.53 20.89
C GLU A 47 11.51 12.73 19.99
N PRO A 48 12.29 12.56 18.91
CA PRO A 48 12.54 13.65 17.98
C PRO A 48 11.20 14.07 17.36
N SER A 49 10.83 15.35 17.54
CA SER A 49 9.73 15.95 16.81
C SER A 49 10.05 15.96 15.31
N LEU A 50 9.02 15.87 14.46
CA LEU A 50 9.14 16.13 13.02
C LEU A 50 9.74 17.53 12.72
N GLU A 51 9.84 18.41 13.72
CA GLU A 51 10.23 19.83 13.58
C GLU A 51 11.70 20.07 13.18
N ASN A 52 12.60 19.07 13.23
CA ASN A 52 14.02 19.26 12.93
C ASN A 52 14.52 18.60 11.62
N ASN A 53 13.68 17.83 10.92
CA ASN A 53 14.07 17.15 9.67
C ASN A 53 13.32 17.74 8.49
N ASN A 54 13.97 17.91 7.33
CA ASN A 54 13.19 18.26 6.13
C ASN A 54 12.43 17.03 5.66
N LEU A 55 11.21 17.27 5.17
CA LEU A 55 10.32 16.24 4.65
C LEU A 55 10.33 16.31 3.12
N TRP A 56 10.56 15.17 2.47
CA TRP A 56 10.65 15.05 1.02
C TRP A 56 9.76 13.94 0.51
N ALA A 57 8.93 14.20 -0.50
CA ALA A 57 8.10 13.17 -1.08
C ALA A 57 8.33 13.01 -2.57
N VAL A 58 8.23 11.78 -3.04
CA VAL A 58 8.18 11.44 -4.46
C VAL A 58 6.91 10.65 -4.70
N LEU A 59 6.00 11.23 -5.49
CA LEU A 59 4.70 10.64 -5.81
C LEU A 59 4.67 10.30 -7.29
N ILE A 60 4.40 9.04 -7.62
CA ILE A 60 4.42 8.54 -8.99
C ILE A 60 3.09 7.87 -9.29
N THR A 61 2.40 8.37 -10.32
CA THR A 61 1.21 7.73 -10.88
C THR A 61 1.26 7.71 -12.39
N VAL A 62 0.90 6.57 -12.94
CA VAL A 62 0.83 6.32 -14.38
C VAL A 62 -0.62 5.91 -14.71
N GLY A 63 -1.17 6.14 -15.91
CA GLY A 63 -2.47 5.57 -16.30
C GLY A 63 -3.49 6.59 -16.82
N GLU A 64 -4.73 6.51 -16.33
CA GLU A 64 -5.79 7.46 -16.67
C GLU A 64 -5.82 8.65 -15.68
N PRO A 65 -5.54 9.90 -16.13
CA PRO A 65 -5.30 11.06 -15.25
C PRO A 65 -6.39 11.41 -14.24
N LYS A 66 -7.62 10.92 -14.43
CA LYS A 66 -8.77 11.19 -13.54
C LYS A 66 -9.20 9.99 -12.71
N LEU A 67 -8.76 8.79 -13.05
CA LEU A 67 -9.09 7.56 -12.33
C LEU A 67 -7.96 7.17 -11.40
N ASP A 68 -6.73 7.26 -11.93
CA ASP A 68 -5.55 6.64 -11.38
C ASP A 68 -4.74 7.61 -10.51
N ASP A 69 -4.78 8.91 -10.84
CA ASP A 69 -4.17 9.98 -10.03
C ASP A 69 -4.92 10.25 -8.71
N LYS A 70 -6.13 9.70 -8.54
CA LYS A 70 -7.01 10.11 -7.43
C LYS A 70 -6.40 9.82 -6.05
N ASN A 71 -5.74 8.68 -5.88
CA ASN A 71 -5.13 8.32 -4.60
C ASN A 71 -3.86 9.12 -4.31
N ALA A 72 -2.98 9.30 -5.29
CA ALA A 72 -1.78 10.12 -5.10
C ALA A 72 -2.12 11.61 -4.92
N GLY A 73 -3.17 12.10 -5.59
CA GLY A 73 -3.66 13.46 -5.39
C GLY A 73 -4.23 13.66 -3.97
N ASP A 74 -4.94 12.67 -3.44
CA ASP A 74 -5.35 12.69 -2.03
C ASP A 74 -4.12 12.68 -1.10
N LEU A 75 -3.09 11.85 -1.39
CA LEU A 75 -1.85 11.80 -0.61
C LEU A 75 -1.11 13.14 -0.63
N TYR A 76 -0.94 13.73 -1.82
CA TYR A 76 -0.34 15.05 -2.02
C TYR A 76 -0.98 16.10 -1.11
N ASN A 77 -2.32 16.15 -1.09
CA ASN A 77 -3.05 17.09 -0.23
C ASN A 77 -2.85 16.79 1.26
N ILE A 78 -2.80 15.52 1.67
CA ILE A 78 -2.49 15.15 3.05
C ILE A 78 -1.10 15.64 3.44
N LEU A 79 -0.08 15.40 2.59
CA LEU A 79 1.29 15.84 2.87
C LEU A 79 1.36 17.36 3.03
N LEU A 80 0.79 18.13 2.09
CA LEU A 80 0.76 19.59 2.17
C LEU A 80 0.08 20.10 3.43
N ASN A 81 -1.07 19.52 3.80
CA ASN A 81 -1.82 19.91 4.99
C ASN A 81 -1.09 19.57 6.29
N ASN A 82 -0.11 18.67 6.25
CA ASN A 82 0.67 18.21 7.40
C ASN A 82 2.13 18.69 7.36
N GLY A 83 2.38 19.84 6.72
CA GLY A 83 3.65 20.55 6.84
C GLY A 83 4.76 20.08 5.88
N TRP A 84 4.46 19.21 4.92
CA TRP A 84 5.41 18.84 3.88
C TRP A 84 5.53 20.00 2.88
N PRO A 85 6.73 20.59 2.67
CA PRO A 85 6.88 21.72 1.76
C PRO A 85 6.56 21.31 0.32
N GLU A 86 5.72 22.08 -0.37
CA GLU A 86 5.37 21.81 -1.78
C GLU A 86 6.62 21.70 -2.68
N SER A 87 7.66 22.52 -2.42
CA SER A 87 8.94 22.48 -3.14
C SER A 87 9.73 21.18 -2.94
N ASN A 88 9.39 20.39 -1.92
CA ASN A 88 10.04 19.13 -1.59
C ASN A 88 9.21 17.92 -2.05
N ILE A 89 8.11 18.14 -2.77
CA ILE A 89 7.28 17.07 -3.32
C ILE A 89 7.51 16.97 -4.83
N TYR A 90 8.22 15.94 -5.27
CA TYR A 90 8.34 15.61 -6.68
C TYR A 90 7.18 14.72 -7.11
N TYR A 91 6.27 15.26 -7.91
CA TYR A 91 5.07 14.55 -8.34
C TYR A 91 5.12 14.25 -9.85
N LEU A 92 5.53 13.03 -10.19
CA LEU A 92 5.58 12.53 -11.56
C LEU A 92 4.22 11.95 -11.97
N ARG A 93 3.55 12.61 -12.92
CA ARG A 93 2.25 12.15 -13.43
C ARG A 93 2.35 11.77 -14.89
N GLU A 94 1.79 10.62 -15.22
CA GLU A 94 1.54 10.22 -16.60
C GLU A 94 2.80 10.32 -17.46
N ASN A 95 2.78 11.12 -18.51
CA ASN A 95 3.88 11.27 -19.45
C ASN A 95 5.19 11.80 -18.83
N GLU A 96 5.16 12.29 -17.59
CA GLU A 96 6.35 12.67 -16.82
C GLU A 96 7.00 11.47 -16.12
N ALA A 97 6.22 10.43 -15.79
CA ALA A 97 6.69 9.21 -15.13
C ALA A 97 7.33 8.23 -16.14
N THR A 98 8.38 8.68 -16.82
CA THR A 98 9.21 7.86 -17.71
C THR A 98 10.19 6.99 -16.90
N LYS A 99 10.70 5.92 -17.49
CA LYS A 99 11.76 5.09 -16.87
C LYS A 99 12.95 5.93 -16.43
N GLU A 100 13.42 6.81 -17.31
CA GLU A 100 14.53 7.74 -17.04
C GLU A 100 14.22 8.68 -15.87
N ALA A 101 13.02 9.28 -15.84
CA ALA A 101 12.64 10.20 -14.77
C ALA A 101 12.57 9.48 -13.41
N ILE A 102 12.03 8.26 -13.38
CA ILE A 102 11.95 7.45 -12.16
C ILE A 102 13.36 7.07 -11.69
N LEU A 103 14.21 6.53 -12.56
CA LEU A 103 15.58 6.14 -12.18
C LEU A 103 16.50 7.33 -11.84
N SER A 104 16.10 8.57 -12.17
CA SER A 104 16.80 9.80 -11.81
C SER A 104 16.30 10.46 -10.52
N ILE A 105 15.41 9.81 -9.76
CA ILE A 105 14.83 10.38 -8.55
C ILE A 105 15.89 10.68 -7.48
N SER A 106 16.89 9.81 -7.32
CA SER A 106 18.01 10.05 -6.40
C SER A 106 18.76 11.33 -6.75
N ASP A 107 19.00 11.56 -8.05
CA ASP A 107 19.68 12.77 -8.53
C ASP A 107 18.84 14.01 -8.25
N TRP A 108 17.53 13.95 -8.49
CA TRP A 108 16.62 15.05 -8.15
C TRP A 108 16.67 15.38 -6.65
N LEU A 109 16.54 14.38 -5.77
CA LEU A 109 16.58 14.56 -4.31
C LEU A 109 17.92 15.16 -3.86
N ASN A 110 19.04 14.62 -4.35
CA ASN A 110 20.38 15.07 -3.99
C ASN A 110 20.67 16.49 -4.47
N VAL A 111 20.25 16.85 -5.68
CA VAL A 111 20.41 18.21 -6.23
C VAL A 111 19.56 19.24 -5.47
N HIS A 112 18.36 18.85 -5.01
CA HIS A 112 17.49 19.73 -4.24
C HIS A 112 17.86 19.80 -2.75
N GLY A 113 18.79 18.95 -2.31
CA GLY A 113 19.49 19.10 -1.04
C GLY A 113 18.96 18.20 0.07
N VAL A 114 18.44 17.00 -0.23
CA VAL A 114 18.17 15.99 0.80
C VAL A 114 19.43 15.70 1.62
N GLN A 115 19.29 15.63 2.95
CA GLN A 115 20.39 15.38 3.90
C GLN A 115 20.17 14.08 4.68
N GLU A 116 21.23 13.58 5.32
CA GLU A 116 21.28 12.30 6.04
C GLU A 116 20.16 12.08 7.07
N ASN A 117 19.64 13.16 7.66
CA ASN A 117 18.60 13.11 8.68
C ASN A 117 17.19 13.41 8.17
N ASP A 118 17.04 13.73 6.89
CA ASP A 118 15.76 14.06 6.27
C ASP A 118 14.91 12.80 6.04
N LEU A 119 13.59 12.94 6.10
CA LEU A 119 12.66 11.85 5.80
C LEU A 119 12.26 11.91 4.33
N VAL A 120 12.36 10.78 3.62
CA VAL A 120 11.87 10.65 2.24
C VAL A 120 10.73 9.64 2.19
N LEU A 121 9.57 10.07 1.67
CA LEU A 121 8.45 9.20 1.32
C LEU A 121 8.45 8.98 -0.20
N PHE A 122 8.62 7.75 -0.63
CA PHE A 122 8.41 7.33 -2.01
C PHE A 122 7.08 6.58 -2.11
N TYR A 123 6.20 7.02 -3.01
CA TYR A 123 4.91 6.39 -3.27
C TYR A 123 4.73 6.13 -4.76
N PHE A 124 4.67 4.86 -5.15
CA PHE A 124 4.31 4.44 -6.50
C PHE A 124 2.93 3.79 -6.49
N SER A 125 2.07 4.17 -7.45
CA SER A 125 0.72 3.61 -7.56
C SER A 125 0.33 3.40 -9.01
N MET A 126 0.54 2.18 -9.52
CA MET A 126 0.03 1.70 -10.82
C MET A 126 0.29 0.22 -11.09
N HIS A 127 0.22 -0.19 -12.35
CA HIS A 127 0.60 -1.49 -12.84
C HIS A 127 1.98 -1.92 -12.37
N GLY A 128 2.03 -3.17 -11.95
CA GLY A 128 3.23 -3.94 -11.71
C GLY A 128 3.00 -5.34 -12.24
N GLY A 129 4.09 -6.08 -12.37
CA GLY A 129 4.08 -7.44 -12.86
C GLY A 129 5.33 -8.15 -12.40
N LYS A 130 5.50 -9.36 -12.92
CA LYS A 130 6.70 -10.13 -12.70
C LYS A 130 7.11 -10.90 -13.94
N LYS A 131 8.39 -11.23 -14.03
CA LYS A 131 8.99 -11.99 -15.13
C LYS A 131 9.93 -13.04 -14.58
N ASP A 132 10.33 -14.00 -15.41
CA ASP A 132 11.36 -14.96 -15.01
C ASP A 132 12.60 -14.22 -14.52
N ASP A 133 13.12 -14.67 -13.37
CA ASP A 133 14.29 -14.11 -12.69
C ASP A 133 15.50 -14.02 -13.63
N VAL A 134 16.16 -12.86 -13.65
CA VAL A 134 17.37 -12.59 -14.41
C VAL A 134 18.54 -12.25 -13.48
N PRO A 135 19.79 -12.57 -13.86
CA PRO A 135 20.93 -12.38 -12.97
C PRO A 135 21.01 -10.99 -12.30
N PRO A 136 21.27 -10.92 -10.98
CA PRO A 136 21.52 -12.05 -10.07
C PRO A 136 20.28 -12.93 -9.85
N LEU A 137 20.46 -14.26 -9.81
CA LEU A 137 19.34 -15.18 -9.54
C LEU A 137 19.13 -15.30 -8.03
N ASP A 138 18.41 -14.36 -7.44
CA ASP A 138 18.21 -14.27 -5.99
C ASP A 138 16.75 -14.29 -5.54
N GLU A 139 15.83 -14.59 -6.45
CA GLU A 139 14.41 -14.64 -6.13
C GLU A 139 13.96 -16.01 -5.61
N PRO A 140 13.33 -16.10 -4.42
CA PRO A 140 12.88 -17.37 -3.85
C PRO A 140 11.80 -18.06 -4.68
N ASP A 141 10.96 -17.30 -5.36
CA ASP A 141 9.92 -17.81 -6.25
C ASP A 141 10.36 -17.91 -7.73
N GLY A 142 11.57 -17.41 -8.03
CA GLY A 142 12.20 -17.42 -9.34
C GLY A 142 11.65 -16.38 -10.31
N MET A 143 11.10 -15.26 -9.80
CA MET A 143 10.53 -14.19 -10.60
C MET A 143 10.98 -12.80 -10.11
N ASP A 144 11.47 -11.93 -11.00
CA ASP A 144 11.70 -10.52 -10.65
C ASP A 144 10.40 -9.73 -10.74
N GLU A 145 10.22 -8.80 -9.81
CA GLU A 145 9.13 -7.84 -9.83
C GLU A 145 9.48 -6.59 -10.63
N PHE A 146 8.46 -6.00 -11.25
CA PHE A 146 8.64 -4.73 -11.94
C PHE A 146 7.47 -3.77 -11.74
N ILE A 147 7.79 -2.49 -11.83
CA ILE A 147 6.83 -1.41 -12.03
C ILE A 147 6.77 -0.98 -13.50
N VAL A 148 5.61 -0.49 -13.93
CA VAL A 148 5.39 -0.06 -15.30
C VAL A 148 5.36 1.48 -15.37
N PRO A 149 6.34 2.13 -16.03
CA PRO A 149 6.30 3.57 -16.29
C PRO A 149 5.29 3.90 -17.41
N TYR A 150 5.02 5.18 -17.63
CA TYR A 150 3.98 5.62 -18.58
C TYR A 150 4.19 5.15 -20.02
N LYS A 151 5.43 5.22 -20.49
CA LYS A 151 5.77 4.76 -21.83
C LYS A 151 6.16 3.29 -21.77
N ASN A 152 5.18 2.39 -21.81
CA ASN A 152 5.45 0.99 -22.07
C ASN A 152 5.31 0.75 -23.58
N ASP A 153 6.42 0.76 -24.31
CA ASP A 153 6.41 0.23 -25.68
C ASP A 153 6.67 -1.28 -25.66
N GLU A 154 6.34 -1.97 -26.77
CA GLU A 154 6.46 -3.43 -26.91
C GLU A 154 7.90 -3.97 -26.69
N LYS A 155 8.89 -3.11 -26.36
CA LYS A 155 10.31 -3.45 -26.21
C LYS A 155 10.81 -3.58 -24.76
N GLY A 156 9.95 -3.41 -23.75
CA GLY A 156 10.33 -3.67 -22.35
C GLY A 156 10.99 -2.48 -21.64
N GLU A 157 10.23 -1.39 -21.45
CA GLU A 157 10.61 -0.25 -20.61
C GLU A 157 10.19 -0.41 -19.13
N ASN A 158 9.83 -1.62 -18.68
CA ASN A 158 9.56 -1.87 -17.26
C ASN A 158 10.81 -1.58 -16.40
N ILE A 159 10.59 -1.27 -15.12
CA ILE A 159 11.68 -1.05 -14.17
C ILE A 159 11.62 -2.20 -13.17
N LEU A 160 12.67 -3.01 -13.14
CA LEU A 160 12.80 -4.10 -12.19
C LEU A 160 13.21 -3.57 -10.80
N ASP A 161 12.93 -4.35 -9.76
CA ASP A 161 13.44 -4.14 -8.40
C ASP A 161 14.97 -3.93 -8.37
N GLU A 162 15.77 -4.68 -9.12
CA GLU A 162 17.24 -4.53 -9.09
C GLU A 162 17.71 -3.23 -9.78
N GLU A 163 16.87 -2.62 -10.63
CA GLU A 163 17.12 -1.27 -11.14
C GLU A 163 16.74 -0.19 -10.11
N LEU A 164 15.77 -0.47 -9.24
CA LEU A 164 15.34 0.43 -8.16
C LEU A 164 16.28 0.40 -6.96
N THR A 165 16.87 -0.76 -6.62
CA THR A 165 17.83 -0.90 -5.51
C THR A 165 18.94 0.15 -5.55
N PRO A 166 19.76 0.27 -6.63
CA PRO A 166 20.84 1.26 -6.68
C PRO A 166 20.33 2.70 -6.67
N MET A 167 19.13 2.97 -7.21
CA MET A 167 18.50 4.29 -7.14
C MET A 167 18.22 4.67 -5.67
N PHE A 168 17.61 3.78 -4.88
CA PHE A 168 17.37 4.05 -3.46
C PHE A 168 18.65 4.11 -2.64
N GLU A 169 19.68 3.33 -2.98
CA GLU A 169 20.99 3.39 -2.33
C GLU A 169 21.75 4.70 -2.59
N ALA A 170 21.45 5.39 -3.69
CA ALA A 170 22.07 6.67 -4.02
C ALA A 170 21.44 7.88 -3.30
N ILE A 171 20.34 7.69 -2.55
CA ILE A 171 19.69 8.76 -1.79
C ILE A 171 20.49 9.00 -0.51
N ASN A 172 20.84 10.26 -0.23
CA ASN A 172 21.64 10.66 0.93
C ASN A 172 20.83 10.69 2.25
N THR A 173 20.00 9.67 2.53
CA THR A 173 19.32 9.46 3.82
C THR A 173 18.94 7.99 4.02
N GLU A 174 18.95 7.57 5.29
CA GLU A 174 18.48 6.27 5.78
C GLU A 174 17.13 6.39 6.50
N LYS A 175 16.34 7.44 6.23
CA LYS A 175 14.94 7.55 6.70
C LYS A 175 14.02 7.46 5.49
N LEU A 176 13.94 6.29 4.88
CA LEU A 176 13.12 6.04 3.70
C LEU A 176 11.84 5.29 4.07
N VAL A 177 10.71 5.81 3.62
CA VAL A 177 9.45 5.06 3.57
C VAL A 177 9.07 4.87 2.12
N ILE A 178 9.05 3.62 1.67
CA ILE A 178 8.82 3.25 0.27
C ILE A 178 7.51 2.48 0.19
N ILE A 179 6.57 2.93 -0.63
CA ILE A 179 5.24 2.34 -0.73
C ILE A 179 4.94 1.98 -2.18
N PHE A 180 4.66 0.70 -2.43
CA PHE A 180 4.21 0.20 -3.73
C PHE A 180 2.74 -0.21 -3.69
N GLU A 181 1.91 0.54 -4.39
CA GLU A 181 0.57 0.14 -4.81
C GLU A 181 0.63 -0.42 -6.25
N SER A 182 0.92 -1.71 -6.36
CA SER A 182 0.96 -2.43 -7.64
C SER A 182 0.72 -3.93 -7.47
N CYS A 183 0.32 -4.60 -8.55
CA CYS A 183 0.21 -6.07 -8.57
C CYS A 183 1.60 -6.70 -8.34
N TYR A 184 1.63 -7.82 -7.62
CA TYR A 184 2.83 -8.59 -7.29
C TYR A 184 3.87 -7.83 -6.47
N SER A 185 3.55 -6.61 -6.00
CA SER A 185 4.45 -5.75 -5.22
C SER A 185 5.06 -6.40 -3.99
N GLY A 186 4.48 -7.48 -3.46
CA GLY A 186 5.07 -8.23 -2.36
C GLY A 186 6.44 -8.85 -2.68
N GLY A 187 6.78 -9.03 -3.95
CA GLY A 187 8.10 -9.52 -4.34
C GLY A 187 9.19 -8.45 -4.43
N MET A 188 8.83 -7.16 -4.34
CA MET A 188 9.81 -6.07 -4.16
C MET A 188 10.65 -6.18 -2.85
N ILE A 189 10.36 -7.18 -2.01
CA ILE A 189 10.93 -7.39 -0.69
C ILE A 189 11.15 -8.88 -0.36
N ASP A 190 11.09 -9.83 -1.29
CA ASP A 190 11.27 -11.26 -0.97
C ASP A 190 12.64 -11.82 -1.39
N GLY A 191 13.21 -11.33 -2.48
CA GLY A 191 14.60 -11.53 -2.89
C GLY A 191 15.65 -10.95 -1.93
N ALA A 192 16.89 -11.39 -2.12
CA ALA A 192 17.97 -11.13 -1.18
C ALA A 192 18.62 -9.75 -1.39
N ASN A 193 18.62 -9.22 -2.61
CA ASN A 193 19.22 -7.95 -2.99
C ASN A 193 18.19 -6.87 -3.39
N ASP A 194 16.92 -7.08 -3.07
CA ASP A 194 15.86 -6.12 -3.38
C ASP A 194 15.92 -4.90 -2.45
N LEU A 195 14.76 -4.31 -2.17
CA LEU A 195 14.63 -3.09 -1.42
C LEU A 195 14.78 -3.28 0.09
N LYS A 196 14.99 -4.50 0.61
CA LYS A 196 15.22 -4.76 2.03
C LYS A 196 16.58 -4.23 2.48
N LYS A 197 16.60 -3.26 3.39
CA LYS A 197 17.83 -2.72 3.98
C LYS A 197 17.58 -2.10 5.35
N THR A 198 18.62 -1.95 6.16
CA THR A 198 18.61 -1.06 7.32
C THR A 198 18.29 0.39 6.90
N GLY A 199 17.58 1.15 7.74
CA GLY A 199 17.24 2.54 7.45
C GLY A 199 16.11 2.71 6.44
N ARG A 200 15.20 1.74 6.33
CA ARG A 200 14.03 1.88 5.46
C ARG A 200 12.89 0.99 5.88
N ILE A 201 11.70 1.49 5.59
CA ILE A 201 10.45 0.75 5.67
C ILE A 201 9.91 0.63 4.25
N VAL A 202 9.60 -0.60 3.83
CA VAL A 202 9.00 -0.87 2.53
C VAL A 202 7.63 -1.49 2.75
N ILE A 203 6.59 -0.84 2.23
CA ILE A 203 5.20 -1.29 2.33
C ILE A 203 4.69 -1.65 0.94
N THR A 204 4.12 -2.83 0.81
CA THR A 204 3.62 -3.34 -0.47
C THR A 204 2.13 -3.60 -0.36
N SER A 205 1.38 -3.35 -1.44
CA SER A 205 -0.08 -3.48 -1.41
C SER A 205 -0.56 -4.93 -1.50
N THR A 206 0.31 -5.88 -1.85
CA THR A 206 -0.03 -7.28 -2.11
C THR A 206 1.05 -8.23 -1.58
N ASN A 207 0.73 -9.52 -1.50
CA ASN A 207 1.74 -10.57 -1.37
C ASN A 207 2.41 -10.84 -2.73
N VAL A 208 3.55 -11.54 -2.77
CA VAL A 208 4.37 -11.82 -3.97
C VAL A 208 3.59 -12.47 -5.12
N ASN A 209 2.53 -13.22 -4.81
CA ASN A 209 1.72 -13.95 -5.80
C ASN A 209 0.27 -13.43 -5.87
N GLU A 210 0.07 -12.12 -5.67
CA GLU A 210 -1.26 -11.50 -5.62
C GLU A 210 -1.38 -10.26 -6.52
N SER A 211 -2.55 -10.09 -7.13
CA SER A 211 -2.88 -8.85 -7.85
C SER A 211 -3.45 -7.80 -6.91
N SER A 212 -3.15 -6.53 -7.17
CA SER A 212 -3.84 -5.41 -6.52
C SER A 212 -5.16 -5.12 -7.24
N TYR A 213 -6.13 -4.56 -6.51
CA TYR A 213 -7.48 -4.35 -7.02
C TYR A 213 -7.92 -2.89 -6.98
N PRO A 214 -8.56 -2.41 -8.07
CA PRO A 214 -9.22 -1.13 -8.04
C PRO A 214 -10.44 -1.19 -7.10
N TYR A 215 -10.55 -0.20 -6.22
CA TYR A 215 -11.73 0.05 -5.39
C TYR A 215 -12.99 0.23 -6.25
N SER A 216 -12.83 0.74 -7.48
CA SER A 216 -13.92 0.97 -8.45
C SER A 216 -14.59 -0.30 -8.96
N LEU A 217 -13.90 -1.44 -8.92
CA LEU A 217 -14.50 -2.74 -9.28
C LEU A 217 -15.60 -3.16 -8.29
N PHE A 218 -15.61 -2.57 -7.08
CA PHE A 218 -16.46 -2.97 -5.98
C PHE A 218 -17.36 -1.85 -5.44
N PHE A 219 -17.09 -0.59 -5.79
CA PHE A 219 -17.85 0.58 -5.35
C PHE A 219 -17.84 1.72 -6.37
N SER A 220 -18.79 2.64 -6.27
CA SER A 220 -18.82 3.87 -7.08
C SER A 220 -17.70 4.87 -6.77
N LYS A 221 -16.68 4.51 -5.97
CA LYS A 221 -15.49 5.37 -5.75
C LYS A 221 -14.35 4.89 -6.62
N LYS A 222 -13.61 5.85 -7.18
CA LYS A 222 -12.40 5.63 -7.98
C LYS A 222 -11.18 5.43 -7.07
N GLY A 223 -10.15 4.73 -7.58
CA GLY A 223 -8.89 4.45 -6.87
C GLY A 223 -8.65 2.96 -6.60
N PHE A 224 -7.56 2.63 -5.90
CA PHE A 224 -7.15 1.29 -5.47
C PHE A 224 -7.58 0.99 -4.02
N LEU A 225 -7.83 -0.29 -3.71
CA LEU A 225 -8.34 -0.70 -2.40
C LEU A 225 -7.37 -0.42 -1.26
N PHE A 226 -6.10 -0.82 -1.43
CA PHE A 226 -5.05 -0.58 -0.45
C PHE A 226 -4.79 0.93 -0.32
N ALA A 227 -4.56 1.63 -1.43
CA ALA A 227 -4.35 3.07 -1.43
C ALA A 227 -5.50 3.83 -0.75
N TYR A 228 -6.76 3.45 -0.99
CA TYR A 228 -7.91 4.06 -0.31
C TYR A 228 -7.81 3.97 1.21
N TYR A 229 -7.39 2.82 1.77
CA TYR A 229 -7.22 2.67 3.21
C TYR A 229 -5.93 3.30 3.74
N LEU A 230 -4.85 3.33 2.94
CA LEU A 230 -3.64 4.09 3.26
C LEU A 230 -3.94 5.57 3.45
N ILE A 231 -4.62 6.18 2.46
CA ILE A 231 -5.08 7.57 2.54
C ILE A 231 -5.95 7.77 3.78
N LYS A 232 -6.85 6.84 4.09
CA LYS A 232 -7.66 6.94 5.31
C LYS A 232 -6.89 6.79 6.61
N GLY A 233 -5.83 6.00 6.63
CA GLY A 233 -4.93 5.89 7.76
C GLY A 233 -4.22 7.21 7.99
N LEU A 234 -3.53 7.71 6.96
CA LEU A 234 -2.76 8.96 6.99
C LEU A 234 -3.61 10.23 7.22
N ASP A 235 -4.89 10.19 6.87
CA ASP A 235 -5.91 11.22 7.16
C ASP A 235 -6.38 11.19 8.64
N GLY A 236 -5.54 10.71 9.56
CA GLY A 236 -5.77 10.76 11.01
C GLY A 236 -6.41 9.51 11.65
N ARG A 237 -6.59 8.40 10.94
CA ARG A 237 -7.24 7.19 11.50
C ARG A 237 -6.27 6.10 11.93
N ALA A 238 -5.00 6.24 11.58
CA ALA A 238 -3.98 5.25 11.89
C ALA A 238 -3.25 5.49 13.22
N ASP A 239 -3.38 6.67 13.85
CA ASP A 239 -2.81 6.95 15.18
C ASP A 239 -3.41 6.00 16.22
N LYS A 240 -2.68 4.91 16.49
CA LYS A 240 -3.14 3.78 17.30
C LYS A 240 -2.73 3.98 18.74
N ASN A 241 -1.55 4.54 18.97
CA ASN A 241 -1.00 4.80 20.29
C ASN A 241 -1.52 6.12 20.91
N ASN A 242 -2.16 7.00 20.11
CA ASN A 242 -2.67 8.33 20.46
C ASN A 242 -1.55 9.30 20.88
N ASP A 243 -0.38 9.21 20.24
CA ASP A 243 0.76 10.11 20.50
C ASP A 243 0.71 11.40 19.66
N GLY A 244 -0.32 11.56 18.82
CA GLY A 244 -0.50 12.71 17.95
C GLY A 244 0.32 12.63 16.67
N PHE A 245 0.92 11.49 16.36
CA PHE A 245 1.59 11.22 15.10
C PHE A 245 0.99 9.97 14.43
N ILE A 246 1.21 9.86 13.13
CA ILE A 246 0.97 8.63 12.38
C ILE A 246 2.32 8.20 11.83
N SER A 247 2.76 7.04 12.25
CA SER A 247 3.96 6.38 11.75
C SER A 247 3.71 5.54 10.49
N ALA A 248 4.78 5.15 9.80
CA ALA A 248 4.71 4.25 8.66
C ALA A 248 4.10 2.89 9.07
N GLU A 249 4.48 2.37 10.22
CA GLU A 249 4.05 1.12 10.82
C GLU A 249 2.56 1.18 11.18
N GLU A 250 2.11 2.26 11.81
CA GLU A 250 0.68 2.48 12.09
C GLU A 250 -0.15 2.63 10.82
N SER A 251 0.35 3.37 9.85
CA SER A 251 -0.29 3.52 8.54
C SER A 251 -0.45 2.15 7.87
N TYR A 252 0.57 1.30 7.95
CA TYR A 252 0.53 -0.07 7.45
C TYR A 252 -0.49 -0.92 8.20
N GLU A 253 -0.44 -0.94 9.54
CA GLU A 253 -1.33 -1.77 10.36
C GLU A 253 -2.81 -1.45 10.07
N TYR A 254 -3.16 -0.17 10.08
CA TYR A 254 -4.50 0.28 9.72
C TYR A 254 -4.86 -0.21 8.31
N THR A 255 -3.99 0.06 7.34
CA THR A 255 -4.24 -0.25 5.93
C THR A 255 -4.42 -1.74 5.69
N LYS A 256 -3.55 -2.58 6.26
CA LYS A 256 -3.59 -4.04 6.17
C LYS A 256 -4.92 -4.58 6.69
N ILE A 257 -5.34 -4.19 7.90
CA ILE A 257 -6.55 -4.68 8.54
C ILE A 257 -7.77 -4.42 7.65
N TYR A 258 -7.93 -3.19 7.16
CA TYR A 258 -9.09 -2.83 6.36
C TYR A 258 -9.03 -3.39 4.94
N THR A 259 -7.85 -3.48 4.34
CA THR A 259 -7.66 -4.09 3.01
C THR A 259 -8.04 -5.57 3.02
N ILE A 260 -7.51 -6.35 3.97
CA ILE A 260 -7.84 -7.77 4.12
C ILE A 260 -9.32 -7.95 4.44
N LYS A 261 -9.85 -7.21 5.41
CA LYS A 261 -11.27 -7.32 5.81
C LYS A 261 -12.20 -7.07 4.63
N LYS A 262 -11.91 -6.06 3.81
CA LYS A 262 -12.77 -5.65 2.72
C LYS A 262 -12.64 -6.60 1.53
N SER A 263 -11.44 -6.92 1.11
CA SER A 263 -11.19 -7.89 0.04
C SER A 263 -11.77 -9.27 0.37
N THR A 264 -11.67 -9.74 1.62
CA THR A 264 -12.30 -10.99 2.10
C THR A 264 -13.82 -10.98 1.93
N ILE A 265 -14.49 -9.90 2.34
CA ILE A 265 -15.94 -9.77 2.19
C ILE A 265 -16.33 -9.84 0.71
N TYR A 266 -15.59 -9.19 -0.19
CA TYR A 266 -15.88 -9.26 -1.63
C TYR A 266 -15.61 -10.62 -2.22
N ALA A 267 -14.49 -11.25 -1.90
CA ALA A 267 -14.16 -12.60 -2.35
C ALA A 267 -15.31 -13.56 -2.01
N TYR A 268 -15.86 -13.46 -0.80
CA TYR A 268 -17.00 -14.26 -0.37
C TYR A 268 -18.30 -13.92 -1.14
N LEU A 269 -18.59 -12.64 -1.39
CA LEU A 269 -19.76 -12.23 -2.17
C LEU A 269 -19.67 -12.71 -3.64
N LEU A 270 -18.51 -12.54 -4.28
CA LEU A 270 -18.25 -13.03 -5.63
C LEU A 270 -18.43 -14.54 -5.71
N PHE A 271 -17.91 -15.27 -4.73
CA PHE A 271 -18.09 -16.71 -4.63
C PHE A 271 -19.58 -17.11 -4.57
N ILE A 272 -20.39 -16.42 -3.77
CA ILE A 272 -21.84 -16.69 -3.67
C ILE A 272 -22.55 -16.45 -5.00
N PHE A 273 -22.29 -15.33 -5.66
CA PHE A 273 -23.08 -14.90 -6.82
C PHE A 273 -22.57 -15.42 -8.16
N HIS A 274 -21.27 -15.64 -8.29
CA HIS A 274 -20.62 -15.98 -9.56
C HIS A 274 -19.89 -17.33 -9.53
N LYS A 275 -19.78 -17.99 -8.36
CA LYS A 275 -19.03 -19.24 -8.16
C LYS A 275 -17.59 -19.18 -8.67
N THR A 276 -17.00 -17.98 -8.75
CA THR A 276 -15.59 -17.76 -9.08
C THR A 276 -14.71 -17.89 -7.83
N LEU A 277 -13.45 -18.28 -8.03
CA LEU A 277 -12.49 -18.66 -6.99
C LEU A 277 -12.15 -17.53 -5.99
N LEU A 278 -11.71 -17.94 -4.80
CA LEU A 278 -11.37 -17.11 -3.62
C LEU A 278 -10.05 -16.31 -3.76
N ASN A 279 -9.43 -16.26 -4.94
CA ASN A 279 -8.12 -15.62 -5.16
C ASN A 279 -8.21 -14.08 -5.25
N HIS A 280 -9.04 -13.47 -4.41
CA HIS A 280 -9.34 -12.03 -4.45
C HIS A 280 -9.09 -11.33 -3.12
N ILE A 281 -8.42 -12.00 -2.19
CA ILE A 281 -8.01 -11.40 -0.92
C ILE A 281 -6.65 -10.77 -1.15
N GLN A 282 -6.54 -9.48 -0.83
CA GLN A 282 -5.31 -8.70 -0.97
C GLN A 282 -4.63 -8.62 0.40
N HIS A 283 -3.38 -9.05 0.47
CA HIS A 283 -2.58 -9.10 1.69
C HIS A 283 -1.37 -8.14 1.61
N PRO A 284 -1.50 -6.91 2.10
CA PRO A 284 -0.38 -5.99 2.16
C PRO A 284 0.76 -6.51 3.04
N GLN A 285 2.01 -6.30 2.63
CA GLN A 285 3.21 -6.66 3.39
C GLN A 285 3.96 -5.41 3.87
N ILE A 286 4.80 -5.60 4.88
CA ILE A 286 5.75 -4.61 5.35
C ILE A 286 7.09 -5.31 5.56
N TYR A 287 8.15 -4.66 5.11
CA TYR A 287 9.50 -4.87 5.59
C TYR A 287 9.88 -3.66 6.43
N ASP A 288 10.36 -3.92 7.64
CA ASP A 288 10.70 -2.89 8.62
C ASP A 288 12.16 -3.05 9.06
N GLY A 289 13.04 -2.30 8.40
CA GLY A 289 14.45 -2.18 8.74
C GLY A 289 14.77 -0.89 9.49
N TRP A 290 13.79 -0.21 10.08
CA TRP A 290 13.97 1.05 10.80
C TRP A 290 13.99 0.85 12.32
N PRO A 291 14.92 1.50 13.07
CA PRO A 291 16.11 2.19 12.59
C PRO A 291 17.15 1.21 12.03
N SER A 292 17.06 -0.07 12.41
CA SER A 292 17.94 -1.14 11.92
C SER A 292 17.24 -2.48 11.91
N GLU A 293 17.74 -3.43 11.12
CA GLU A 293 17.22 -4.79 11.08
C GLU A 293 17.37 -5.57 12.41
N GLU A 294 18.37 -5.21 13.23
CA GLU A 294 18.61 -5.86 14.52
C GLU A 294 17.71 -5.32 15.64
N ASN A 295 17.21 -4.08 15.49
CA ASN A 295 16.38 -3.39 16.46
C ASN A 295 15.41 -2.47 15.72
N ASN A 296 14.18 -2.96 15.50
CA ASN A 296 13.11 -2.28 14.77
C ASN A 296 11.87 -1.98 15.64
N GLU A 297 12.10 -1.56 16.89
CA GLU A 297 11.03 -1.22 17.82
C GLU A 297 10.60 0.26 17.74
N GLU A 298 11.40 1.13 17.12
CA GLU A 298 11.07 2.55 16.97
C GLU A 298 10.15 2.77 15.78
N GLN A 299 9.26 3.75 15.87
CA GLN A 299 8.31 4.07 14.81
C GLN A 299 8.79 5.24 13.96
N LEU A 300 8.75 5.09 12.63
CA LEU A 300 9.09 6.17 11.71
C LEU A 300 7.89 7.09 11.44
N LYS A 301 7.83 8.22 12.15
CA LYS A 301 6.74 9.21 12.09
C LYS A 301 6.64 9.87 10.70
N LEU A 302 5.43 9.92 10.13
CA LEU A 302 5.14 10.51 8.81
C LEU A 302 4.29 11.79 8.90
N ILE A 303 3.24 11.77 9.72
CA ILE A 303 2.21 12.81 9.79
C ILE A 303 2.04 13.23 11.25
N ALA A 304 2.01 14.53 11.52
CA ALA A 304 1.57 15.07 12.81
C ALA A 304 0.07 15.36 12.74
N ILE A 305 -0.71 14.83 13.67
CA ILE A 305 -2.14 15.11 13.79
C ILE A 305 -2.33 16.38 14.62
N SER A 306 -3.02 17.37 14.06
CA SER A 306 -3.42 18.61 14.73
C SER A 306 -4.86 18.60 15.20
#